data_AF-A0A843II86-F1
#
_entry.id   AF-A0A843II86-F1
#
_cell.length_a   1.000
_cell.length_b   1.000
_cell.length_c   1.000
_cell.angle_alpha   90.00
_cell.angle_beta   90.00
_cell.angle_gamma   90.00
#
_symmetry.space_group_name_H-M   'P 1'
#
loop_
_entity.id
_entity.type
_entity.pdbx_description
1 polymer ?
#
loop_
_entity_poly.entity_id
_entity_poly.type
_entity_poly.pdbx_seq_one_letter_code
_entity_poly.pdbx_strand_id
1 'polypeptide(L)'
;MYSKKVQEARMSYTFDDFLLTPNASYVEPKDIDTKIELSKGIKLNIPILSAAMDTVTEAELAIAMAQEGGIGVIHRNISLERQVEEVKKVKSAEDLTIRDVVTITPDSTILDVQNKMQDELISGLPVVDGEEIIGIISKRDIRPVLKSEPNKTVKDIMTSDVVTVEEPITAEEALNIAYENKVERLPVLHDGKLVGIITIKDILNQAQYPNAARDKNGNYLVAAASGPFDLERAMALDQAGADII
;
A
#
# COMPACT_ATOMS: atom_id res chain seq x y z
N MET A 1 10.55 53.54 -15.66
CA MET A 1 9.46 52.55 -15.73
C MET A 1 9.47 51.60 -14.51
N TYR A 2 10.62 51.02 -14.14
CA TYR A 2 10.74 50.16 -12.95
C TYR A 2 10.60 50.90 -11.61
N SER A 3 11.12 52.12 -11.49
CA SER A 3 11.02 52.95 -10.29
C SER A 3 9.58 53.30 -9.90
N LYS A 4 8.70 53.49 -10.89
CA LYS A 4 7.27 53.71 -10.68
C LYS A 4 6.57 52.47 -10.10
N LYS A 5 6.94 51.26 -10.57
CA LYS A 5 6.41 49.99 -10.01
C LYS A 5 6.79 49.78 -8.54
N VAL A 6 7.99 50.21 -8.13
CA VAL A 6 8.43 50.12 -6.73
C VAL A 6 7.72 51.17 -5.87
N GLN A 7 7.59 52.40 -6.37
CA GLN A 7 6.91 53.49 -5.65
C GLN A 7 5.40 53.29 -5.52
N GLU A 8 4.77 52.59 -6.47
CA GLU A 8 3.34 52.27 -6.47
C GLU A 8 3.06 50.83 -5.98
N ALA A 9 4.06 50.10 -5.50
CA ALA A 9 3.89 48.75 -5.00
C ALA A 9 2.96 48.75 -3.77
N ARG A 10 1.99 47.83 -3.76
CA ARG A 10 1.11 47.64 -2.60
C ARG A 10 1.92 47.05 -1.44
N MET A 11 1.67 47.56 -0.24
CA MET A 11 2.21 46.97 0.98
C MET A 11 1.81 45.50 1.04
N SER A 12 2.79 44.62 1.27
CA SER A 12 2.64 43.17 1.31
C SER A 12 3.32 42.66 2.57
N TYR A 13 2.79 41.58 3.13
CA TYR A 13 3.29 40.99 4.36
C TYR A 13 3.61 39.49 4.16
N THR A 14 4.51 38.95 4.98
CA THR A 14 4.91 37.55 5.04
C THR A 14 4.74 36.98 6.46
N PHE A 15 5.10 35.71 6.66
CA PHE A 15 4.93 35.02 7.93
C PHE A 15 5.62 35.71 9.12
N ASP A 16 6.82 36.25 8.91
CA ASP A 16 7.62 36.88 9.97
C ASP A 16 7.13 38.28 10.37
N ASP A 17 6.16 38.85 9.65
CA ASP A 17 5.61 40.18 9.95
C ASP A 17 4.58 40.16 11.09
N PHE A 18 4.10 38.98 11.50
CA PHE A 18 3.03 38.84 12.49
C PHE A 18 3.27 37.74 13.51
N LEU A 19 2.59 37.87 14.65
CA LEU A 19 2.49 36.82 15.67
C LEU A 19 1.02 36.56 15.99
N LEU A 20 0.68 35.31 16.31
CA LEU A 20 -0.65 34.95 16.80
C LEU A 20 -0.78 35.37 18.27
N THR A 21 -1.84 36.11 18.58
CA THR A 21 -2.13 36.52 19.97
C THR A 21 -2.77 35.36 20.73
N PRO A 22 -2.19 34.87 21.84
CA PRO A 22 -2.77 33.78 22.62
C PRO A 22 -4.15 34.14 23.19
N ASN A 23 -5.00 33.13 23.37
CA ASN A 23 -6.30 33.25 24.03
C ASN A 23 -6.53 32.05 24.96
N ALA A 24 -7.55 32.13 25.82
CA ALA A 24 -7.90 31.03 26.71
C ALA A 24 -8.30 29.77 25.90
N SER A 25 -7.72 28.63 26.26
CA SER A 25 -8.03 27.31 25.66
C SER A 25 -8.51 26.37 26.75
N TYR A 26 -9.49 25.53 26.39
CA TYR A 26 -10.03 24.46 27.24
C TYR A 26 -9.76 23.06 26.67
N VAL A 27 -8.96 22.98 25.60
CA VAL A 27 -8.57 21.74 24.92
C VAL A 27 -7.07 21.53 25.08
N GLU A 28 -6.64 20.30 25.34
CA GLU A 28 -5.21 19.97 25.33
C GLU A 28 -4.70 19.83 23.89
N PRO A 29 -3.44 20.19 23.60
CA PRO A 29 -2.89 20.11 22.24
C PRO A 29 -3.02 18.76 21.54
N LYS A 30 -2.97 17.66 22.31
CA LYS A 30 -3.11 16.29 21.79
C LYS A 30 -4.53 15.94 21.33
N ASP A 31 -5.53 16.69 21.81
CA ASP A 31 -6.95 16.44 21.55
C ASP A 31 -7.51 17.36 20.44
N ILE A 32 -6.63 18.14 19.79
CA ILE A 32 -7.00 19.03 18.67
C ILE A 32 -7.21 18.19 17.41
N ASP A 33 -8.35 18.40 16.74
CA ASP A 33 -8.61 17.84 15.42
C ASP A 33 -7.94 18.72 14.33
N THR A 34 -6.99 18.14 13.62
CA THR A 34 -6.26 18.77 12.51
C THR A 34 -6.76 18.32 11.13
N LYS A 35 -7.86 17.55 11.07
CA LYS A 35 -8.46 17.10 9.82
C LYS A 35 -8.90 18.27 8.95
N ILE A 36 -8.70 18.12 7.65
CA ILE A 36 -9.16 19.07 6.64
C ILE A 36 -9.87 18.38 5.48
N GLU A 37 -10.74 19.12 4.81
CA GLU A 37 -11.22 18.77 3.47
C GLU A 37 -10.43 19.58 2.44
N LEU A 38 -9.54 18.91 1.72
CA LEU A 38 -8.64 19.54 0.76
C LEU A 38 -9.38 19.93 -0.53
N SER A 39 -10.27 19.05 -0.97
CA SER A 39 -11.16 19.26 -2.12
C SER A 39 -12.44 18.46 -1.90
N LYS A 40 -13.43 18.63 -2.78
CA LYS A 40 -14.74 17.98 -2.64
C LYS A 40 -14.59 16.46 -2.57
N GLY A 41 -14.81 15.90 -1.38
CA GLY A 41 -14.71 14.46 -1.15
C GLY A 41 -13.31 13.94 -0.82
N ILE A 42 -12.28 14.79 -0.75
CA ILE A 42 -10.92 14.41 -0.34
C ILE A 42 -10.62 14.98 1.04
N LYS A 43 -10.53 14.09 2.02
CA LYS A 43 -10.24 14.42 3.43
C LYS A 43 -8.85 13.96 3.80
N LEU A 44 -8.12 14.81 4.50
CA LEU A 44 -6.82 14.49 5.09
C LEU A 44 -6.92 14.51 6.60
N ASN A 45 -6.12 13.67 7.26
CA ASN A 45 -6.03 13.63 8.72
C ASN A 45 -5.04 14.66 9.28
N ILE A 46 -4.15 15.20 8.44
CA ILE A 46 -3.30 16.36 8.74
C ILE A 46 -3.26 17.31 7.54
N PRO A 47 -3.08 18.63 7.75
CA PRO A 47 -3.08 19.62 6.67
C PRO A 47 -1.69 19.72 6.00
N ILE A 48 -1.10 18.59 5.63
CA ILE A 48 0.25 18.53 5.05
C ILE A 48 0.23 17.83 3.70
N LEU A 49 0.82 18.49 2.70
CA LEU A 49 1.03 17.99 1.36
C LEU A 49 2.51 18.08 1.02
N SER A 50 3.06 17.08 0.36
CA SER A 50 4.43 17.17 -0.16
C SER A 50 4.46 17.92 -1.50
N ALA A 51 5.58 18.60 -1.77
CA ALA A 51 5.74 19.36 -3.01
C ALA A 51 5.90 18.44 -4.22
N ALA A 52 5.34 18.85 -5.36
CA ALA A 52 5.47 18.14 -6.65
C ALA A 52 6.83 18.37 -7.33
N MET A 53 7.91 17.99 -6.65
CA MET A 53 9.30 18.15 -7.09
C MET A 53 9.98 16.80 -7.19
N ASP A 54 10.86 16.63 -8.18
CA ASP A 54 11.62 15.40 -8.44
C ASP A 54 12.55 15.00 -7.29
N THR A 55 13.07 15.98 -6.57
CA THR A 55 13.90 15.76 -5.38
C THR A 55 13.10 15.53 -4.10
N VAL A 56 11.77 15.54 -4.18
CA VAL A 56 10.89 15.47 -3.01
C VAL A 56 9.99 14.24 -3.11
N THR A 57 9.11 14.17 -4.11
CA THR A 57 7.97 13.23 -4.06
C THR A 57 7.90 12.27 -5.23
N GLU A 58 8.28 11.02 -4.98
CA GLU A 58 7.91 9.82 -5.74
C GLU A 58 7.04 8.90 -4.85
N ALA A 59 6.75 7.65 -5.28
CA ALA A 59 5.83 6.77 -4.56
C ALA A 59 6.22 6.53 -3.10
N GLU A 60 7.53 6.40 -2.80
CA GLU A 60 7.99 6.14 -1.43
C GLU A 60 7.56 7.25 -0.45
N LEU A 61 7.84 8.52 -0.78
CA LEU A 61 7.40 9.63 0.06
C LEU A 61 5.86 9.77 0.02
N ALA A 62 5.21 9.54 -1.12
CA ALA A 62 3.77 9.65 -1.21
C ALA A 62 3.05 8.63 -0.32
N ILE A 63 3.54 7.39 -0.23
CA ILE A 63 3.05 6.36 0.69
C ILE A 63 3.27 6.80 2.14
N ALA A 64 4.46 7.28 2.49
CA ALA A 64 4.75 7.76 3.84
C ALA A 64 3.86 8.95 4.24
N MET A 65 3.63 9.89 3.32
CA MET A 65 2.73 11.02 3.53
C MET A 65 1.30 10.56 3.79
N ALA A 66 0.81 9.60 2.99
CA ALA A 66 -0.52 9.04 3.16
C ALA A 66 -0.64 8.28 4.49
N GLN A 67 0.36 7.49 4.88
CA GLN A 67 0.42 6.77 6.16
C GLN A 67 0.30 7.71 7.37
N GLU A 68 0.94 8.87 7.33
CA GLU A 68 0.87 9.89 8.39
C GLU A 68 -0.40 10.76 8.31
N GLY A 69 -1.25 10.55 7.30
CA GLY A 69 -2.53 11.23 7.14
C GLY A 69 -2.54 12.47 6.26
N GLY A 70 -1.41 12.77 5.60
CA GLY A 70 -1.28 13.79 4.57
C GLY A 70 -1.48 13.21 3.17
N ILE A 71 -0.93 13.86 2.16
CA ILE A 71 -0.95 13.37 0.77
C ILE A 71 0.35 13.76 0.04
N GLY A 72 0.87 12.83 -0.75
CA GLY A 72 2.00 13.10 -1.63
C GLY A 72 1.55 13.57 -3.01
N VAL A 73 2.25 14.56 -3.58
CA VAL A 73 2.03 14.99 -4.97
C VAL A 73 3.18 14.50 -5.86
N ILE A 74 2.94 13.46 -6.66
CA ILE A 74 3.92 12.89 -7.59
C ILE A 74 4.27 13.94 -8.65
N HIS A 75 5.57 14.25 -8.76
CA HIS A 75 6.06 15.24 -9.72
C HIS A 75 5.92 14.77 -11.18
N ARG A 76 5.99 15.72 -12.12
CA ARG A 76 5.85 15.47 -13.57
C ARG A 76 7.18 15.32 -14.33
N ASN A 77 8.33 15.39 -13.65
CA ASN A 77 9.65 15.36 -14.30
C ASN A 77 10.13 13.94 -14.60
N ILE A 78 9.22 13.11 -15.14
CA ILE A 78 9.39 11.71 -15.51
C ILE A 78 8.47 11.41 -16.70
N SER A 79 8.68 10.27 -17.36
CA SER A 79 7.79 9.83 -18.44
C SER A 79 6.35 9.62 -17.93
N LEU A 80 5.38 9.65 -18.84
CA LEU A 80 3.98 9.44 -18.46
C LEU A 80 3.78 8.05 -17.85
N GLU A 81 4.35 7.05 -18.49
CA GLU A 81 4.30 5.65 -18.10
C GLU A 81 4.86 5.49 -16.68
N ARG A 82 6.00 6.13 -16.41
CA ARG A 82 6.62 6.08 -15.09
C ARG A 82 5.77 6.79 -14.03
N GLN A 83 5.21 7.95 -14.34
CA GLN A 83 4.34 8.66 -13.38
C GLN A 83 3.09 7.83 -13.04
N VAL A 84 2.52 7.16 -14.03
CA VAL A 84 1.40 6.22 -13.85
C VAL A 84 1.81 5.03 -12.98
N GLU A 85 3.01 4.47 -13.19
CA GLU A 85 3.54 3.42 -12.30
C GLU A 85 3.68 3.89 -10.86
N GLU A 86 4.21 5.10 -10.62
CA GLU A 86 4.33 5.67 -9.27
C GLU A 86 2.96 5.82 -8.60
N VAL A 87 1.94 6.33 -9.31
CA VAL A 87 0.57 6.41 -8.80
C VAL A 87 0.04 5.03 -8.43
N LYS A 88 0.17 4.05 -9.33
CA LYS A 88 -0.29 2.67 -9.10
C LYS A 88 0.37 2.05 -7.88
N LYS A 89 1.69 2.26 -7.68
CA LYS A 89 2.41 1.79 -6.49
C LYS A 89 1.82 2.34 -5.20
N VAL A 90 1.46 3.64 -5.17
CA VAL A 90 0.83 4.23 -3.98
C VAL A 90 -0.56 3.62 -3.75
N LYS A 91 -1.38 3.47 -4.80
CA LYS A 91 -2.72 2.89 -4.67
C LYS A 91 -2.69 1.42 -4.25
N SER A 92 -1.70 0.64 -4.70
CA SER A 92 -1.54 -0.77 -4.33
C SER A 92 -0.80 -0.99 -3.01
N ALA A 93 -0.26 0.04 -2.37
CA ALA A 93 0.51 -0.12 -1.14
C ALA A 93 -0.34 -0.52 0.08
N GLU A 94 -1.66 -0.40 -0.02
CA GLU A 94 -2.62 -0.99 0.94
C GLU A 94 -3.24 -2.31 0.46
N ASP A 95 -2.90 -2.82 -0.73
CA ASP A 95 -3.42 -4.12 -1.15
C ASP A 95 -2.82 -5.21 -0.27
N LEU A 96 -3.67 -5.77 0.60
CA LEU A 96 -3.32 -6.89 1.46
C LEU A 96 -3.08 -8.17 0.69
N THR A 97 -3.66 -8.24 -0.51
CA THR A 97 -3.55 -9.39 -1.38
C THR A 97 -2.30 -9.24 -2.21
N ILE A 98 -1.29 -10.03 -1.88
CA ILE A 98 -0.12 -10.16 -2.74
C ILE A 98 -0.58 -10.93 -3.98
N ARG A 99 -0.77 -10.19 -5.09
CA ARG A 99 -1.07 -10.72 -6.42
C ARG A 99 0.21 -11.29 -7.05
N ASP A 100 0.07 -12.24 -7.98
CA ASP A 100 1.18 -13.05 -8.53
C ASP A 100 1.88 -13.95 -7.50
N VAL A 101 1.09 -14.79 -6.84
CA VAL A 101 1.62 -15.70 -5.82
C VAL A 101 2.52 -16.76 -6.45
N VAL A 102 3.72 -16.88 -5.93
CA VAL A 102 4.58 -18.01 -6.24
C VAL A 102 3.97 -19.28 -5.64
N THR A 103 3.66 -20.26 -6.48
CA THR A 103 3.08 -21.55 -6.07
C THR A 103 4.07 -22.71 -6.23
N ILE A 104 3.74 -23.88 -5.69
CA ILE A 104 4.52 -25.12 -5.88
C ILE A 104 3.58 -26.29 -6.20
N THR A 105 4.08 -27.33 -6.87
CA THR A 105 3.30 -28.54 -7.18
C THR A 105 3.45 -29.58 -6.05
N PRO A 106 2.47 -30.48 -5.86
CA PRO A 106 2.54 -31.54 -4.85
C PRO A 106 3.72 -32.51 -5.04
N ASP A 107 4.17 -32.70 -6.29
CA ASP A 107 5.24 -33.63 -6.64
C ASP A 107 6.65 -33.03 -6.50
N SER A 108 6.75 -31.72 -6.25
CA SER A 108 8.03 -31.04 -6.03
C SER A 108 8.73 -31.59 -4.79
N THR A 109 10.07 -31.62 -4.80
CA THR A 109 10.84 -32.06 -3.63
C THR A 109 10.97 -30.95 -2.58
N ILE A 110 11.28 -31.31 -1.34
CA ILE A 110 11.59 -30.33 -0.29
C ILE A 110 12.76 -29.42 -0.68
N LEU A 111 13.74 -29.95 -1.42
CA LEU A 111 14.86 -29.15 -1.91
C LEU A 111 14.39 -28.06 -2.89
N ASP A 112 13.47 -28.38 -3.80
CA ASP A 112 12.88 -27.41 -4.73
C ASP A 112 12.13 -26.31 -3.99
N VAL A 113 11.36 -26.68 -2.96
CA VAL A 113 10.66 -25.75 -2.08
C VAL A 113 11.65 -24.80 -1.40
N GLN A 114 12.75 -25.32 -0.85
CA GLN A 114 13.75 -24.50 -0.18
C GLN A 114 14.39 -23.51 -1.14
N ASN A 115 14.82 -23.97 -2.31
CA ASN A 115 15.46 -23.12 -3.32
C ASN A 115 14.49 -22.02 -3.75
N LYS A 116 13.25 -22.37 -4.08
CA LYS A 116 12.21 -21.42 -4.47
C LYS A 116 11.92 -20.38 -3.38
N MET A 117 11.85 -20.80 -2.11
CA MET A 117 11.68 -19.87 -0.99
C MET A 117 12.88 -18.95 -0.77
N GLN A 118 14.10 -19.36 -1.14
CA GLN A 118 15.30 -18.53 -1.04
C GLN A 118 15.36 -17.51 -2.19
N ASP A 119 15.13 -17.98 -3.42
CA ASP A 119 15.18 -17.16 -4.63
C ASP A 119 14.14 -16.05 -4.59
N GLU A 120 12.93 -16.37 -4.14
CA GLU A 120 11.79 -15.44 -4.08
C GLU A 120 11.69 -14.70 -2.73
N LEU A 121 12.63 -14.93 -1.80
CA LEU A 121 12.66 -14.33 -0.45
C LEU A 121 11.37 -14.53 0.39
N ILE A 122 10.58 -15.56 0.08
CA ILE A 122 9.33 -15.91 0.75
C ILE A 122 9.51 -17.01 1.81
N SER A 123 8.49 -17.20 2.64
CA SER A 123 8.54 -18.12 3.79
C SER A 123 7.44 -19.20 3.78
N GLY A 124 6.55 -19.13 2.79
CA GLY A 124 5.47 -20.08 2.58
C GLY A 124 5.00 -20.00 1.13
N LEU A 125 4.46 -21.11 0.63
CA LEU A 125 4.01 -21.30 -0.74
C LEU A 125 2.66 -22.02 -0.71
N PRO A 126 1.65 -21.52 -1.44
CA PRO A 126 0.49 -22.34 -1.77
C PRO A 126 0.91 -23.53 -2.64
N VAL A 127 0.34 -24.69 -2.35
CA VAL A 127 0.49 -25.90 -3.15
C VAL A 127 -0.70 -26.03 -4.07
N VAL A 128 -0.44 -26.08 -5.37
CA VAL A 128 -1.48 -26.15 -6.41
C VAL A 128 -1.32 -27.41 -7.25
N ASP A 129 -2.44 -28.01 -7.62
CA ASP A 129 -2.53 -29.07 -8.61
C ASP A 129 -3.43 -28.60 -9.76
N GLY A 130 -2.81 -28.28 -10.90
CA GLY A 130 -3.47 -27.53 -11.96
C GLY A 130 -3.87 -26.13 -11.52
N GLU A 131 -5.17 -25.83 -11.49
CA GLU A 131 -5.72 -24.54 -11.03
C GLU A 131 -6.24 -24.58 -9.58
N GLU A 132 -6.26 -25.76 -8.95
CA GLU A 132 -6.84 -25.95 -7.61
C GLU A 132 -5.77 -25.84 -6.53
N ILE A 133 -6.07 -25.12 -5.46
CA ILE A 133 -5.24 -25.09 -4.25
C ILE A 133 -5.53 -26.33 -3.40
N ILE A 134 -4.51 -27.13 -3.15
CA ILE A 134 -4.62 -28.40 -2.41
C ILE A 134 -3.83 -28.41 -1.10
N GLY A 135 -3.06 -27.35 -0.83
CA GLY A 135 -2.23 -27.29 0.36
C GLY A 135 -1.52 -25.96 0.55
N ILE A 136 -0.85 -25.83 1.69
CA ILE A 136 0.15 -24.80 1.94
C ILE A 136 1.39 -25.45 2.57
N ILE A 137 2.57 -24.96 2.18
CA ILE A 137 3.85 -25.40 2.74
C ILE A 137 4.68 -24.21 3.21
N SER A 138 5.27 -24.30 4.39
CA SER A 138 6.02 -23.22 5.02
C SER A 138 7.44 -23.63 5.42
N LYS A 139 8.28 -22.64 5.74
CA LYS A 139 9.61 -22.85 6.33
C LYS A 139 9.56 -23.72 7.59
N ARG A 140 8.45 -23.74 8.33
CA ARG A 140 8.28 -24.56 9.54
C ARG A 140 8.14 -26.04 9.21
N ASP A 141 7.50 -26.36 8.09
CA ASP A 141 7.19 -27.73 7.67
C ASP A 141 8.43 -28.41 7.07
N ILE A 142 9.23 -27.65 6.30
CA ILE A 142 10.43 -28.20 5.64
C ILE A 142 11.63 -28.33 6.59
N ARG A 143 11.76 -27.46 7.59
CA ARG A 143 12.98 -27.36 8.43
C ARG A 143 13.36 -28.68 9.15
N PRO A 144 12.41 -29.48 9.69
CA PRO A 144 12.73 -30.75 10.35
C PRO A 144 13.26 -31.82 9.40
N VAL A 145 12.75 -31.86 8.17
CA VAL A 145 12.99 -32.92 7.19
C VAL A 145 14.09 -32.59 6.18
N LEU A 146 14.47 -31.31 6.08
CA LEU A 146 15.38 -30.83 5.06
C LEU A 146 16.74 -31.53 5.04
N LYS A 147 17.29 -31.90 6.21
CA LYS A 147 18.59 -32.57 6.30
C LYS A 147 18.51 -34.09 6.21
N SER A 148 17.38 -34.67 6.61
CA SER A 148 17.22 -36.12 6.74
C SER A 148 16.58 -36.75 5.50
N GLU A 149 15.64 -36.05 4.85
CA GLU A 149 14.81 -36.57 3.77
C GLU A 149 14.58 -35.51 2.67
N PRO A 150 15.63 -34.93 2.05
CA PRO A 150 15.48 -33.80 1.12
C PRO A 150 14.67 -34.12 -0.15
N ASN A 151 14.57 -35.41 -0.51
CA ASN A 151 13.86 -35.88 -1.71
C ASN A 151 12.38 -36.24 -1.44
N LYS A 152 11.90 -36.06 -0.20
CA LYS A 152 10.48 -36.26 0.11
C LYS A 152 9.65 -35.20 -0.62
N THR A 153 8.42 -35.55 -0.98
CA THR A 153 7.59 -34.67 -1.81
C THR A 153 6.84 -33.65 -0.95
N VAL A 154 6.43 -32.53 -1.55
CA VAL A 154 5.56 -31.54 -0.91
C VAL A 154 4.29 -32.18 -0.38
N LYS A 155 3.68 -33.08 -1.15
CA LYS A 155 2.44 -33.79 -0.79
C LYS A 155 2.52 -34.53 0.53
N ASP A 156 3.71 -35.04 0.89
CA ASP A 156 3.90 -35.82 2.12
C ASP A 156 3.94 -34.98 3.40
N ILE A 157 4.17 -33.67 3.28
CA ILE A 157 4.44 -32.78 4.44
C ILE A 157 3.62 -31.49 4.44
N MET A 158 2.96 -31.14 3.34
CA MET A 158 2.13 -29.94 3.26
C MET A 158 0.94 -30.03 4.22
N THR A 159 0.42 -28.87 4.62
CA THR A 159 -0.88 -28.80 5.28
C THR A 159 -1.96 -28.82 4.22
N SER A 160 -2.76 -29.90 4.16
CA SER A 160 -3.83 -30.08 3.17
C SER A 160 -5.13 -29.35 3.51
N ASP A 161 -5.40 -29.11 4.80
CA ASP A 161 -6.57 -28.36 5.26
C ASP A 161 -6.27 -26.86 5.20
N VAL A 162 -6.46 -26.28 4.02
CA VAL A 162 -6.15 -24.88 3.75
C VAL A 162 -7.35 -24.02 4.04
N VAL A 163 -7.17 -23.07 4.95
CA VAL A 163 -8.15 -22.01 5.18
C VAL A 163 -7.94 -20.96 4.11
N THR A 164 -8.92 -20.82 3.22
CA THR A 164 -8.93 -19.84 2.13
C THR A 164 -9.96 -18.75 2.38
N VAL A 165 -9.83 -17.64 1.66
CA VAL A 165 -10.80 -16.52 1.66
C VAL A 165 -11.14 -16.13 0.23
N GLU A 166 -12.36 -15.63 0.00
CA GLU A 166 -12.80 -15.14 -1.33
C GLU A 166 -12.68 -13.62 -1.39
N GLU A 167 -12.19 -13.05 -2.50
CA GLU A 167 -12.23 -11.59 -2.71
C GLU A 167 -13.62 -11.13 -3.24
N PRO A 168 -14.12 -9.95 -2.82
CA PRO A 168 -13.48 -8.96 -1.96
C PRO A 168 -13.57 -9.31 -0.46
N ILE A 169 -12.47 -9.09 0.28
CA ILE A 169 -12.40 -9.26 1.74
C ILE A 169 -11.69 -8.06 2.38
N THR A 170 -12.17 -7.63 3.55
CA THR A 170 -11.52 -6.54 4.31
C THR A 170 -10.38 -7.04 5.19
N ALA A 171 -9.49 -6.14 5.60
CA ALA A 171 -8.39 -6.45 6.52
C ALA A 171 -8.87 -7.06 7.84
N GLU A 172 -9.97 -6.50 8.39
CA GLU A 172 -10.56 -6.92 9.65
C GLU A 172 -11.16 -8.33 9.54
N GLU A 173 -11.91 -8.61 8.47
CA GLU A 173 -12.46 -9.94 8.20
C GLU A 173 -11.35 -10.98 8.00
N ALA A 174 -10.34 -10.67 7.19
CA ALA A 174 -9.20 -11.56 6.95
C ALA A 174 -8.45 -11.84 8.26
N LEU A 175 -8.25 -10.83 9.11
CA LEU A 175 -7.59 -10.98 10.41
C LEU A 175 -8.40 -11.89 11.36
N ASN A 176 -9.72 -11.71 11.41
CA ASN A 176 -10.60 -12.54 12.23
C ASN A 176 -10.55 -14.01 11.79
N ILE A 177 -10.67 -14.28 10.49
CA ILE A 177 -10.58 -15.65 9.94
C ILE A 177 -9.21 -16.26 10.27
N ALA A 178 -8.13 -15.49 10.12
CA ALA A 178 -6.78 -15.95 10.40
C ALA A 178 -6.59 -16.31 11.89
N TYR A 179 -7.15 -15.51 12.81
CA TYR A 179 -7.10 -15.77 14.25
C TYR A 179 -7.94 -16.97 14.68
N GLU A 180 -9.18 -17.07 14.20
CA GLU A 180 -10.09 -18.17 14.52
C GLU A 180 -9.49 -19.51 14.11
N ASN A 181 -8.88 -19.55 12.92
CA ASN A 181 -8.26 -20.76 12.37
C ASN A 181 -6.79 -20.94 12.75
N LYS A 182 -6.19 -19.98 13.48
CA LYS A 182 -4.78 -19.99 13.92
C LYS A 182 -3.78 -20.15 12.76
N VAL A 183 -4.06 -19.52 11.62
CA VAL A 183 -3.21 -19.54 10.42
C VAL A 183 -2.55 -18.19 10.19
N GLU A 184 -1.32 -18.18 9.68
CA GLU A 184 -0.57 -16.92 9.44
C GLU A 184 -0.77 -16.37 8.02
N ARG A 185 -1.28 -17.21 7.11
CA ARG A 185 -1.42 -16.92 5.69
C ARG A 185 -2.77 -17.44 5.22
N LEU A 186 -3.45 -16.63 4.42
CA LEU A 186 -4.74 -16.92 3.83
C LEU A 186 -4.62 -16.82 2.32
N PRO A 187 -4.62 -17.94 1.59
CA PRO A 187 -4.76 -17.91 0.14
C PRO A 187 -6.11 -17.28 -0.24
N VAL A 188 -6.06 -16.35 -1.18
CA VAL A 188 -7.22 -15.59 -1.67
C VAL A 188 -7.67 -16.20 -2.98
N LEU A 189 -8.95 -16.52 -3.06
CA LEU A 189 -9.61 -17.09 -4.22
C LEU A 189 -10.54 -16.07 -4.89
N HIS A 190 -10.68 -16.20 -6.21
CA HIS A 190 -11.70 -15.54 -7.00
C HIS A 190 -12.31 -16.55 -7.97
N ASP A 191 -13.62 -16.77 -7.88
CA ASP A 191 -14.34 -17.81 -8.62
C ASP A 191 -13.69 -19.20 -8.43
N GLY A 192 -13.20 -19.47 -7.22
CA GLY A 192 -12.52 -20.71 -6.87
C GLY A 192 -11.08 -20.86 -7.39
N LYS A 193 -10.51 -19.85 -8.04
CA LYS A 193 -9.11 -19.84 -8.50
C LYS A 193 -8.23 -19.04 -7.57
N LEU A 194 -7.02 -19.52 -7.30
CA LEU A 194 -6.04 -18.80 -6.50
C LEU A 194 -5.59 -17.51 -7.23
N VAL A 195 -5.91 -16.36 -6.63
CA VAL A 195 -5.54 -15.03 -7.15
C VAL A 195 -4.48 -14.35 -6.30
N GLY A 196 -4.33 -14.76 -5.04
CA GLY A 196 -3.50 -14.02 -4.11
C GLY A 196 -3.21 -14.72 -2.79
N ILE A 197 -2.43 -14.08 -1.94
CA ILE A 197 -2.22 -14.49 -0.56
C ILE A 197 -2.20 -13.26 0.35
N ILE A 198 -2.91 -13.34 1.47
CA ILE A 198 -2.87 -12.34 2.54
C ILE A 198 -2.08 -12.94 3.70
N THR A 199 -1.21 -12.15 4.32
CA THR A 199 -0.51 -12.56 5.55
C THR A 199 -0.93 -11.72 6.74
N ILE A 200 -1.00 -12.34 7.93
CA ILE A 200 -1.27 -11.59 9.18
C ILE A 200 -0.25 -10.45 9.36
N LYS A 201 1.01 -10.69 8.98
CA LYS A 201 2.07 -9.69 9.09
C LYS A 201 1.72 -8.42 8.30
N ASP A 202 1.19 -8.57 7.09
CA ASP A 202 0.85 -7.43 6.23
C ASP A 202 -0.38 -6.68 6.78
N ILE A 203 -1.39 -7.41 7.27
CA ILE A 203 -2.55 -6.81 7.95
C ILE A 203 -2.10 -6.02 9.19
N LEU A 204 -1.23 -6.59 10.02
CA LEU A 204 -0.72 -5.92 11.22
C LEU A 204 0.15 -4.71 10.87
N ASN A 205 0.89 -4.74 9.77
CA ASN A 205 1.64 -3.57 9.30
C ASN A 205 0.70 -2.42 8.90
N GLN A 206 -0.43 -2.72 8.26
CA GLN A 206 -1.43 -1.70 7.93
C GLN A 206 -2.07 -1.07 9.17
N ALA A 207 -2.33 -1.87 10.21
CA ALA A 207 -2.86 -1.39 11.49
C ALA A 207 -1.90 -0.42 12.23
N GLN A 208 -0.62 -0.33 11.82
CA GLN A 208 0.33 0.64 12.39
C GLN A 208 0.01 2.09 11.99
N TYR A 209 -0.82 2.30 10.96
CA TYR A 209 -1.14 3.63 10.43
C TYR A 209 -2.64 3.94 10.58
N PRO A 210 -3.12 4.18 11.82
CA PRO A 210 -4.54 4.46 12.08
C PRO A 210 -5.00 5.80 11.51
N ASN A 211 -4.06 6.75 11.36
CA ASN A 211 -4.32 8.09 10.82
C ASN A 211 -4.09 8.17 9.32
N ALA A 212 -3.92 7.05 8.62
CA ALA A 212 -3.67 7.07 7.19
C ALA A 212 -4.79 7.76 6.40
N ALA A 213 -4.40 8.52 5.37
CA ALA A 213 -5.30 9.17 4.45
C ALA A 213 -5.69 8.17 3.34
N ARG A 214 -6.96 7.74 3.38
CA ARG A 214 -7.50 6.69 2.51
C ARG A 214 -8.65 7.21 1.64
N ASP A 215 -8.78 6.66 0.46
CA ASP A 215 -9.96 6.82 -0.39
C ASP A 215 -11.14 5.96 0.11
N LYS A 216 -12.27 6.04 -0.60
CA LYS A 216 -13.50 5.28 -0.30
C LYS A 216 -13.35 3.75 -0.40
N ASN A 217 -12.33 3.27 -1.12
CA ASN A 217 -12.03 1.85 -1.30
C ASN A 217 -10.97 1.36 -0.29
N GLY A 218 -10.45 2.26 0.55
CA GLY A 218 -9.40 1.97 1.52
C GLY A 218 -7.99 2.28 1.02
N ASN A 219 -7.76 2.54 -0.26
CA ASN A 219 -6.38 2.75 -0.74
C ASN A 219 -5.83 4.09 -0.30
N TYR A 220 -4.50 4.21 -0.14
CA TYR A 220 -3.86 5.49 0.15
C TYR A 220 -4.22 6.57 -0.87
N LEU A 221 -4.40 7.80 -0.37
CA LEU A 221 -4.59 8.97 -1.22
C LEU A 221 -3.28 9.39 -1.89
N VAL A 222 -3.36 9.74 -3.17
CA VAL A 222 -2.22 10.25 -3.95
C VAL A 222 -2.65 11.35 -4.90
N ALA A 223 -1.83 12.39 -5.02
CA ALA A 223 -1.97 13.42 -6.02
C ALA A 223 -0.85 13.30 -7.06
N ALA A 224 -1.06 13.79 -8.27
CA ALA A 224 -0.04 13.77 -9.31
C ALA A 224 -0.08 15.03 -10.16
N ALA A 225 1.04 15.73 -10.27
CA ALA A 225 1.08 16.98 -11.01
C ALA A 225 0.94 16.75 -12.53
N SER A 226 0.08 17.55 -13.17
CA SER A 226 0.00 17.66 -14.62
C SER A 226 0.23 19.11 -15.10
N GLY A 227 0.45 19.28 -16.41
CA GLY A 227 0.62 20.59 -17.03
C GLY A 227 -0.72 21.17 -17.47
N PRO A 228 -0.83 22.50 -17.64
CA PRO A 228 -2.08 23.17 -17.96
C PRO A 228 -2.74 22.72 -19.28
N PHE A 229 -2.00 22.04 -20.18
CA PHE A 229 -2.50 21.55 -21.47
C PHE A 229 -2.13 20.09 -21.74
N ASP A 230 -1.75 19.34 -20.70
CA ASP A 230 -1.30 17.95 -20.82
C ASP A 230 -2.46 17.00 -20.47
N LEU A 231 -3.48 17.01 -21.34
CA LEU A 231 -4.73 16.26 -21.12
C LEU A 231 -4.49 14.75 -21.15
N GLU A 232 -3.62 14.28 -22.04
CA GLU A 232 -3.23 12.87 -22.13
C GLU A 232 -2.68 12.37 -20.80
N ARG A 233 -1.75 13.12 -20.21
CA ARG A 233 -1.21 12.81 -18.88
C ARG A 233 -2.28 12.85 -17.81
N ALA A 234 -3.10 13.89 -17.77
CA ALA A 234 -4.17 14.00 -16.78
C ALA A 234 -5.13 12.81 -16.85
N MET A 235 -5.57 12.44 -18.05
CA MET A 235 -6.46 11.28 -18.25
C MET A 235 -5.81 9.96 -17.84
N ALA A 236 -4.54 9.76 -18.17
CA ALA A 236 -3.82 8.55 -17.80
C ALA A 236 -3.59 8.45 -16.28
N LEU A 237 -3.36 9.58 -15.58
CA LEU A 237 -3.23 9.62 -14.13
C LEU A 237 -4.57 9.37 -13.42
N ASP A 238 -5.67 9.92 -13.94
CA ASP A 238 -7.03 9.66 -13.45
C ASP A 238 -7.37 8.16 -13.59
N GLN A 239 -7.09 7.58 -14.76
CA GLN A 239 -7.25 6.13 -14.99
C GLN A 239 -6.35 5.26 -14.10
N ALA A 240 -5.17 5.76 -13.74
CA ALA A 240 -4.27 5.09 -12.81
C ALA A 240 -4.76 5.15 -11.36
N GLY A 241 -5.74 6.00 -11.06
CA GLY A 241 -6.35 6.15 -9.74
C GLY A 241 -5.76 7.30 -8.91
N ALA A 242 -5.16 8.31 -9.52
CA ALA A 242 -4.78 9.53 -8.81
C ALA A 242 -6.03 10.26 -8.29
N ASP A 243 -6.02 10.64 -7.02
CA ASP A 243 -7.17 11.28 -6.36
C ASP A 243 -7.25 12.79 -6.65
N ILE A 244 -6.11 13.41 -6.99
CA ILE A 244 -5.99 14.82 -7.38
C ILE A 244 -4.95 14.97 -8.50
N ILE A 245 -5.21 15.84 -9.49
CA ILE A 245 -4.32 16.17 -10.61
C ILE A 245 -4.07 17.68 -10.69
#